data_AF-A0A1G2BU98-F1
#
_entry.id   AF-A0A1G2BU98-F1
#
_cell.length_a   1.000
_cell.length_b   1.000
_cell.length_c   1.000
_cell.angle_alpha   90.00
_cell.angle_beta   90.00
_cell.angle_gamma   90.00
#
_symmetry.space_group_name_H-M   'P 1'
#
loop_
_entity.id
_entity.type
_entity.pdbx_description
1 polymer ?
#
loop_
_entity_poly.entity_id
_entity_poly.type
_entity_poly.pdbx_seq_one_letter_code
_entity_poly.pdbx_strand_id
1 'polypeptide(L)'
;MQKLDIKKLGWVLSIFGVVAFVVHYVWYYLVDAALRGDYLKWLKMCFFGFSGMNANSFIVALVQAFVWGWIVAWVFGAVWNKVNKS
;
A
#
# COMPACT_ATOMS: atom_id res chain seq x y z
N MET A 1 -23.00 -8.60 -16.38
CA MET A 1 -21.66 -8.15 -15.95
C MET A 1 -20.96 -9.24 -15.16
N GLN A 2 -19.64 -9.39 -15.31
CA GLN A 2 -18.86 -10.44 -14.63
C GLN A 2 -18.57 -10.03 -13.17
N LYS A 3 -18.73 -10.98 -12.22
CA LYS A 3 -18.35 -10.77 -10.81
C LYS A 3 -16.84 -10.63 -10.67
N LEU A 4 -16.39 -9.73 -9.81
CA LEU A 4 -14.98 -9.63 -9.46
C LEU A 4 -14.57 -10.80 -8.56
N ASP A 5 -13.47 -11.44 -8.94
CA ASP A 5 -12.78 -12.42 -8.10
C ASP A 5 -11.95 -11.68 -7.04
N ILE A 6 -12.48 -11.60 -5.83
CA ILE A 6 -11.88 -10.88 -4.69
C ILE A 6 -10.49 -11.44 -4.35
N LYS A 7 -10.27 -12.75 -4.55
CA LYS A 7 -8.97 -13.36 -4.24
C LYS A 7 -7.90 -12.90 -5.21
N LYS A 8 -8.21 -12.93 -6.52
CA LYS A 8 -7.29 -12.42 -7.55
C LYS A 8 -7.04 -10.93 -7.37
N LEU A 9 -8.09 -10.15 -7.11
CA LEU A 9 -7.99 -8.72 -6.84
C LEU A 9 -7.09 -8.44 -5.62
N GLY A 10 -7.29 -9.19 -4.53
CA GLY A 10 -6.48 -9.07 -3.31
C GLY A 10 -5.00 -9.30 -3.57
N TRP A 11 -4.64 -10.38 -4.26
CA TRP A 11 -3.25 -10.63 -4.63
C TRP A 11 -2.66 -9.50 -5.48
N VAL A 12 -3.37 -9.07 -6.54
CA VAL A 12 -2.89 -8.02 -7.44
C VAL A 12 -2.68 -6.71 -6.70
N LEU A 13 -3.64 -6.26 -5.90
CA LEU A 13 -3.53 -5.00 -5.15
C LEU A 13 -2.46 -5.06 -4.08
N SER A 14 -2.28 -6.21 -3.42
CA SER A 14 -1.27 -6.36 -2.38
C SER A 14 0.14 -6.36 -2.95
N ILE A 15 0.36 -7.05 -4.07
CA ILE A 15 1.64 -7.03 -4.79
C ILE A 15 1.93 -5.62 -5.31
N PHE A 16 0.93 -4.98 -5.93
CA PHE A 16 1.06 -3.60 -6.40
C PHE A 16 1.43 -2.64 -5.26
N GLY A 17 0.73 -2.72 -4.12
CA GLY A 17 0.99 -1.90 -2.94
C GLY A 17 2.40 -2.11 -2.38
N VAL A 18 2.85 -3.37 -2.29
CA VAL A 18 4.22 -3.72 -1.88
C VAL A 18 5.26 -3.13 -2.83
N VAL A 19 5.09 -3.30 -4.14
CA VAL A 19 6.03 -2.77 -5.14
C VAL A 19 6.05 -1.25 -5.09
N ALA A 20 4.88 -0.59 -5.02
CA ALA A 20 4.78 0.86 -4.90
C ALA A 20 5.48 1.39 -3.64
N PHE A 21 5.30 0.70 -2.50
CA PHE A 21 6.02 1.03 -1.28
C PHE A 21 7.54 0.90 -1.44
N VAL A 22 8.04 -0.20 -2.01
CA VAL A 22 9.49 -0.39 -2.22
C VAL A 22 10.05 0.72 -3.12
N VAL A 23 9.34 1.07 -4.19
CA VAL A 23 9.73 2.18 -5.08
C VAL A 23 9.80 3.49 -4.29
N HIS A 24 8.80 3.81 -3.46
CA HIS A 24 8.82 5.01 -2.63
C HIS A 24 9.91 5.01 -1.55
N TYR A 25 10.16 3.86 -0.93
CA TYR A 25 11.23 3.70 0.04
C TYR A 25 12.60 3.97 -0.60
N VAL A 26 12.84 3.48 -1.82
CA VAL A 26 14.07 3.78 -2.56
C VAL A 26 14.10 5.23 -3.07
N TRP A 27 12.95 5.77 -3.51
CA TRP A 27 12.82 7.13 -4.02
C TRP A 27 13.23 8.21 -3.02
N TYR A 28 13.08 7.95 -1.71
CA TYR A 28 13.60 8.82 -0.64
C TYR A 28 15.09 9.18 -0.84
N TYR A 29 15.90 8.27 -1.37
CA TYR A 29 17.33 8.54 -1.59
C TYR A 29 17.59 9.35 -2.87
N LEU A 30 16.65 9.35 -3.80
CA LEU A 30 16.73 10.05 -5.08
C LEU A 30 16.12 11.46 -5.03
N VAL A 31 15.22 11.73 -4.09
CA VAL A 31 14.62 13.05 -3.92
C VAL A 31 15.63 14.05 -3.35
N ASP A 32 15.45 15.32 -3.72
CA ASP A 32 16.23 16.45 -3.23
C ASP A 32 16.34 16.42 -1.70
N ALA A 33 17.55 16.65 -1.18
CA ALA A 33 17.82 16.64 0.24
C ALA A 33 16.93 17.61 1.04
N ALA A 34 16.56 18.75 0.45
CA ALA A 34 15.65 19.71 1.06
C ALA A 34 14.23 19.15 1.27
N LEU A 35 13.81 18.18 0.46
CA LEU A 35 12.46 17.60 0.50
C LEU A 35 12.37 16.29 1.30
N ARG A 36 13.51 15.68 1.65
CA ARG A 36 13.55 14.40 2.38
C ARG A 36 12.80 14.44 3.72
N GLY A 37 12.87 15.57 4.42
CA GLY A 37 12.16 15.77 5.69
C GLY A 37 10.65 15.65 5.53
N ASP A 38 10.08 16.29 4.51
CA ASP A 38 8.66 16.23 4.22
C ASP A 38 8.23 14.88 3.65
N TYR A 39 9.09 14.26 2.85
CA TYR A 39 8.88 12.89 2.36
C TYR A 39 8.77 11.88 3.52
N LEU A 40 9.63 12.01 4.54
CA LEU A 40 9.55 11.18 5.75
C LEU A 40 8.27 11.40 6.54
N LYS A 41 7.79 12.64 6.65
CA LYS A 41 6.50 12.93 7.30
C LYS A 41 5.35 12.23 6.59
N TRP A 42 5.36 12.24 5.25
CA TRP A 42 4.38 11.50 4.45
C TRP A 42 4.40 10.00 4.72
N LEU A 43 5.57 9.36 4.71
CA LEU A 43 5.69 7.94 5.03
C LEU A 43 5.19 7.61 6.45
N LYS A 44 5.47 8.48 7.43
CA LYS A 44 4.97 8.33 8.81
C LYS A 44 3.45 8.42 8.93
N MET A 45 2.79 9.20 8.07
CA MET A 45 1.33 9.28 8.04
C MET A 45 0.70 8.07 7.36
N CYS A 46 1.35 7.52 6.33
CA CYS A 46 0.82 6.38 5.57
C CYS A 46 1.00 5.04 6.30
N PHE A 47 2.05 4.90 7.12
CA PHE A 47 2.41 3.63 7.75
C PHE A 47 2.54 3.77 9.27
N PHE A 48 1.71 3.04 10.01
CA PHE A 48 1.75 3.05 11.47
C PHE A 48 3.05 2.43 11.98
N GLY A 49 3.68 3.05 12.99
CA GLY A 49 4.94 2.57 13.56
C GLY A 49 6.18 2.83 12.68
N PHE A 50 6.04 3.55 11.56
CA PHE A 50 7.18 3.97 10.76
C PHE A 50 7.97 5.05 11.51
N SER A 51 9.25 4.79 11.80
CA SER A 51 10.11 5.70 12.58
C SER A 51 11.17 6.38 11.72
N GLY A 52 11.49 5.82 10.56
CA GLY A 52 12.45 6.37 9.60
C GLY A 52 12.92 5.31 8.60
N MET A 53 14.01 5.62 7.89
CA MET A 53 14.62 4.71 6.91
C MET A 53 15.48 3.64 7.60
N ASN A 54 14.86 2.70 8.30
CA ASN A 54 15.52 1.58 8.96
C ASN A 54 14.83 0.25 8.63
N ALA A 55 15.55 -0.86 8.85
CA ALA A 55 15.08 -2.21 8.51
C ALA A 55 13.73 -2.55 9.17
N ASN A 56 13.53 -2.16 10.43
CA ASN A 56 12.28 -2.42 11.15
C ASN A 56 11.10 -1.70 10.49
N SER A 57 11.26 -0.40 10.21
CA SER A 57 10.23 0.40 9.56
C SER A 57 9.94 -0.09 8.13
N PHE A 58 10.97 -0.55 7.42
CA PHE A 58 10.82 -1.17 6.11
C PHE A 58 9.93 -2.41 6.17
N ILE A 59 10.24 -3.36 7.05
CA ILE A 59 9.47 -4.61 7.18
C ILE A 59 8.03 -4.32 7.60
N VAL A 60 7.84 -3.45 8.60
CA VAL A 60 6.51 -3.09 9.11
C VAL A 60 5.65 -2.42 8.04
N ALA A 61 6.20 -1.48 7.28
CA ALA A 61 5.48 -0.82 6.19
C ALA A 61 5.21 -1.76 5.00
N LEU A 62 6.14 -2.68 4.70
CA LEU A 62 5.97 -3.70 3.66
C LEU A 62 4.78 -4.62 3.95
N VAL A 63 4.68 -5.10 5.19
CA VAL A 63 3.54 -5.92 5.65
C VAL A 63 2.25 -5.12 5.59
N GLN A 64 2.25 -3.87 6.04
CA GLN A 64 1.08 -3.00 5.96
C GLN A 64 0.63 -2.77 4.51
N ALA A 65 1.55 -2.49 3.59
CA ALA A 65 1.23 -2.31 2.18
C ALA A 65 0.54 -3.54 1.58
N PHE A 66 1.00 -4.75 1.94
CA PHE A 66 0.35 -5.99 1.55
C PHE A 66 -1.05 -6.14 2.17
N VAL A 67 -1.19 -5.90 3.47
CA VAL A 67 -2.48 -6.02 4.18
C VAL A 67 -3.50 -5.03 3.64
N TRP A 68 -3.09 -3.79 3.36
CA TRP A 68 -3.98 -2.77 2.78
C TRP A 68 -4.52 -3.19 1.41
N GLY A 69 -3.72 -3.85 0.56
CA GLY A 69 -4.19 -4.38 -0.72
C GLY A 69 -5.34 -5.39 -0.56
N TRP A 70 -5.25 -6.27 0.43
CA TRP A 70 -6.34 -7.20 0.77
C TRP A 70 -7.57 -6.49 1.33
N ILE A 71 -7.39 -5.53 2.25
CA ILE A 71 -8.50 -4.75 2.81
C ILE A 71 -9.26 -4.04 1.68
N VAL A 72 -8.54 -3.39 0.76
CA VAL A 72 -9.16 -2.71 -0.40
C VAL A 72 -9.91 -3.73 -1.27
N ALA A 73 -9.32 -4.88 -1.59
CA ALA A 73 -9.99 -5.90 -2.39
C ALA A 73 -11.28 -6.43 -1.74
N TRP A 74 -11.26 -6.66 -0.43
CA TRP A 74 -12.43 -7.13 0.30
C TRP A 74 -13.53 -6.08 0.35
N VAL A 75 -13.21 -4.84 0.72
CA VAL A 75 -14.20 -3.76 0.84
C VAL A 75 -14.78 -3.42 -0.53
N PHE A 76 -13.94 -3.02 -1.48
CA PHE A 76 -14.41 -2.53 -2.78
C PHE A 76 -14.89 -3.67 -3.68
N GLY A 77 -14.26 -4.84 -3.64
CA GLY A 77 -14.71 -6.01 -4.39
C GLY A 77 -16.07 -6.51 -3.89
N ALA A 78 -16.32 -6.52 -2.58
CA ALA A 78 -17.63 -6.89 -2.04
C ALA A 78 -18.71 -5.85 -2.39
N VAL A 79 -18.40 -4.56 -2.26
CA VAL A 79 -19.33 -3.46 -2.62
C VAL A 79 -19.67 -3.54 -4.11
N TRP A 80 -18.68 -3.67 -4.99
CA TRP A 80 -18.89 -3.79 -6.44
C TRP A 80 -19.78 -4.98 -6.79
N ASN A 81 -19.51 -6.14 -6.20
CA ASN A 81 -20.28 -7.35 -6.44
C ASN A 81 -21.71 -7.25 -5.89
N LYS A 82 -21.97 -6.39 -4.90
CA LYS A 82 -23.32 -6.12 -4.37
C LYS A 82 -24.08 -5.14 -5.25
N VAL A 83 -23.44 -4.06 -5.71
CA VAL A 83 -24.08 -3.05 -6.56
C VAL A 83 -24.43 -3.62 -7.94
N ASN A 84 -23.54 -4.40 -8.54
CA ASN A 84 -23.72 -4.95 -9.90
C ASN A 84 -24.43 -6.32 -9.93
N LYS A 85 -25.15 -6.66 -8.85
CA LYS A 85 -25.96 -7.89 -8.74
C LYS A 85 -27.42 -7.70 -9.20
N SER A 86 -27.82 -6.48 -9.54
CA SER A 86 -29.08 -6.12 -10.23
C SER A 86 -28.93 -6.31 -11.74
#